data_AF-B6FZH4-F1
#
_entry.id   AF-B6FZH4-F1
#
_cell.length_a   1.000
_cell.length_b   1.000
_cell.length_c   1.000
_cell.angle_alpha   90.00
_cell.angle_beta   90.00
_cell.angle_gamma   90.00
#
_symmetry.space_group_name_H-M   'P 1'
#
loop_
_entity.id
_entity.type
_entity.pdbx_description
1 polymer ?
#
loop_
_entity_poly.entity_id
_entity_poly.type
_entity_poly.pdbx_seq_one_letter_code
_entity_poly.pdbx_strand_id
1 'polypeptide(L)' 'MDEVEKYFDEKNIKHHTVYIEGGKDKERLTNPRAIRISEIADSVEITATYFSDSLL' A
#
# COMPACT_ATOMS: atom_id res chain seq x y z
N MET A 1 3.45 5.75 -3.15
CA MET A 1 2.39 4.79 -3.53
C MET A 1 1.87 5.14 -4.91
N ASP A 2 1.64 6.42 -5.16
CA ASP A 2 1.23 7.01 -6.44
C ASP A 2 2.07 6.54 -7.64
N GLU A 3 3.39 6.44 -7.51
CA GLU A 3 4.27 5.94 -8.59
C GLU A 3 4.04 4.46 -8.91
N VAL A 4 3.72 3.65 -7.89
CA VAL A 4 3.46 2.21 -8.05
C VAL A 4 2.13 1.99 -8.75
N GLU A 5 1.07 2.69 -8.31
CA GLU A 5 -0.25 2.63 -8.95
C GLU A 5 -0.18 3.11 -10.40
N LYS A 6 0.50 4.24 -10.63
CA LYS A 6 0.72 4.79 -11.98
C LYS A 6 1.42 3.78 -12.92
N TYR A 7 2.42 3.05 -12.42
CA TYR A 7 3.09 2.02 -13.22
C TYR A 7 2.11 0.94 -13.70
N PHE A 8 1.21 0.47 -12.83
CA PHE A 8 0.24 -0.57 -13.20
C PHE A 8 -0.84 -0.03 -14.15
N ASP A 9 -1.30 1.21 -13.95
CA ASP A 9 -2.24 1.89 -14.83
C ASP A 9 -1.67 2.06 -16.24
N GLU A 10 -0.43 2.54 -16.36
CA GLU A 10 0.26 2.71 -17.66
C GLU A 10 0.44 1.39 -18.41
N LYS A 11 0.49 0.27 -17.68
CA LYS A 11 0.61 -1.08 -18.25
C LYS A 11 -0.74 -1.76 -18.52
N ASN A 12 -1.87 -1.10 -18.22
CA ASN A 12 -3.20 -1.70 -18.24
C ASN A 12 -3.29 -3.00 -17.41
N ILE A 13 -2.53 -3.08 -16.32
CA ILE A 13 -2.58 -4.21 -15.40
C ILE A 13 -3.64 -3.89 -14.35
N LYS A 14 -4.66 -4.76 -14.22
CA LYS A 14 -5.68 -4.63 -13.19
C LYS A 14 -5.03 -4.76 -11.81
N HIS A 15 -5.28 -3.79 -10.94
CA HIS A 15 -4.71 -3.79 -9.59
C HIS A 15 -5.75 -3.41 -8.53
N HIS A 16 -5.46 -3.81 -7.29
CA HIS A 16 -6.22 -3.45 -6.11
C HIS A 16 -5.27 -3.08 -4.98
N THR A 17 -5.43 -1.89 -4.42
CA THR A 17 -4.63 -1.44 -3.27
C THR A 17 -5.38 -1.66 -1.97
N VAL A 18 -4.74 -2.34 -1.01
CA VAL A 18 -5.21 -2.52 0.36
C VAL A 18 -4.32 -1.73 1.32
N TYR A 19 -4.95 -0.90 2.14
CA TYR A 19 -4.28 -0.12 3.16
C TYR A 19 -4.49 -0.75 4.54
N ILE A 20 -3.40 -1.11 5.21
CA ILE A 20 -3.42 -1.58 6.60
C ILE A 20 -2.92 -0.45 7.49
N GLU A 21 -3.82 0.15 8.26
CA GLU A 21 -3.51 1.26 9.16
C GLU A 21 -3.54 0.82 10.63
N GLY A 22 -2.51 1.20 11.39
CA GLY A 22 -2.53 1.10 12.85
C GLY A 22 -3.61 1.99 13.48
N GLY A 23 -4.23 1.53 14.58
CA GLY A 23 -5.30 2.27 15.26
C GLY A 23 -4.86 3.53 16.02
N LYS A 24 -3.55 3.78 16.19
CA LYS A 24 -2.98 4.93 16.91
C LYS A 24 -2.29 5.89 15.94
N ASP A 25 -2.43 7.19 16.20
CA ASP A 25 -1.72 8.28 15.54
C ASP A 25 -1.89 8.33 14.01
N LYS A 26 -3.13 8.23 13.51
CA LYS A 26 -3.44 8.37 12.07
C LYS A 26 -2.88 9.65 11.44
N GLU A 27 -2.78 10.73 12.22
CA GLU A 27 -2.21 12.01 11.80
C GLU A 27 -0.67 11.98 11.62
N ARG A 28 0.01 10.97 12.16
CA ARG A 28 1.47 10.75 12.02
C ARG A 28 1.81 9.67 10.98
N LEU A 29 0.81 9.08 10.32
CA LEU A 29 0.99 8.05 9.29
C LEU A 29 1.35 8.71 7.94
N THR A 30 2.52 9.32 7.85
CA THR A 30 2.92 10.05 6.63
C THR A 30 3.59 9.18 5.58
N ASN A 31 4.16 8.02 5.94
CA ASN A 31 4.86 7.14 4.99
C ASN A 31 4.51 5.65 5.20
N PRO A 32 4.22 4.90 4.11
CA PRO A 32 4.07 3.45 4.19
C PRO A 32 5.39 2.81 4.60
N ARG A 33 5.35 1.93 5.61
CA ARG A 33 6.51 1.21 6.15
C ARG A 33 6.92 0.04 5.28
N ALA A 34 5.93 -0.63 4.70
CA ALA A 34 6.10 -1.84 3.91
C ALA A 34 5.09 -1.84 2.79
N ILE A 35 5.54 -2.25 1.61
CA ILE A 35 4.70 -2.49 0.44
C ILE A 35 4.92 -3.95 0.03
N ARG A 36 3.84 -4.72 -0.04
CA ARG A 36 3.83 -6.08 -0.59
C ARG A 36 3.02 -6.08 -1.87
N ILE A 37 3.56 -6.68 -2.92
CA ILE A 37 2.89 -6.87 -4.20
C ILE A 37 2.69 -8.37 -4.40
N SER A 38 1.44 -8.80 -4.58
CA SER A 38 1.10 -10.21 -4.80
C SER A 38 0.27 -10.35 -6.07
N GLU A 39 0.55 -11.37 -6.88
CA GLU A 39 -0.29 -11.71 -8.02
C GLU A 39 -1.54 -12.46 -7.53
N ILE A 40 -2.72 -12.02 -7.99
CA ILE A 40 -4.00 -12.65 -7.71
C ILE A 40 -4.75 -12.83 -9.03
N ALA A 41 -4.71 -14.06 -9.56
CA ALA A 41 -5.34 -14.44 -10.82
C ALA A 41 -4.96 -13.50 -11.99
N ASP A 42 -5.90 -12.66 -12.43
CA ASP A 42 -5.76 -11.69 -13.53
C ASP A 42 -5.36 -10.28 -13.04
N SER A 43 -4.98 -10.14 -11.76
CA SER A 43 -4.74 -8.85 -11.12
C SER A 43 -3.57 -8.87 -10.15
N VAL A 44 -3.18 -7.68 -9.70
CA VAL A 44 -2.14 -7.46 -8.68
C VAL A 44 -2.77 -6.86 -7.43
N GLU A 45 -2.52 -7.44 -6.26
CA GLU A 45 -2.82 -6.81 -4.97
C GLU A 45 -1.59 -6.11 -4.43
N ILE A 46 -1.76 -4.84 -4.06
CA ILE A 46 -0.74 -4.04 -3.43
C ILE A 46 -1.17 -3.74 -2.00
N THR A 47 -0.48 -4.32 -1.03
CA THR A 47 -0.71 -4.04 0.38
C THR A 47 0.28 -3.00 0.87
N ALA A 48 -0.21 -1.85 1.32
CA ALA A 48 0.61 -0.80 1.93
C ALA A 48 0.27 -0.69 3.41
N THR A 49 1.30 -0.77 4.27
CA THR A 49 1.10 -0.76 5.72
C THR A 49 1.65 0.51 6.35
N TYR A 50 0.80 1.18 7.14
CA TYR A 50 1.11 2.44 7.82
C TYR A 50 1.04 2.22 9.34
N PHE A 51 2.19 2.34 10.00
CA PHE A 51 2.30 2.30 11.46
C PHE A 51 2.99 3.56 11.97
N SER A 52 2.51 4.09 13.10
CA SER A 52 3.23 5.12 13.82
C SER A 52 4.53 4.54 14.37
N ASP A 53 5.60 5.35 14.45
CA ASP A 53 6.90 4.95 15.01
C ASP A 53 6.84 4.59 16.51
N SER A 54 5.64 4.54 17.10
CA SER A 54 5.46 4.21 18.50
C SER A 54 5.63 2.71 18.73
N LEU A 55 6.87 2.25 18.71
CA LEU A 55 7.34 1.08 19.48
C LEU A 55 7.55 1.43 20.97
N LEU A 56 6.89 2.48 21.48
CA LEU A 56 6.90 2.86 22.90
C LEU A 56 6.12 1.85 23.74
#